data_AF-A0A3N4YU83-F1
#
_entry.id   AF-A0A3N4YU83-F1
#
_cell.length_a   1.000
_cell.length_b   1.000
_cell.length_c   1.000
_cell.angle_alpha   90.00
_cell.angle_beta   90.00
_cell.angle_gamma   90.00
#
_symmetry.space_group_name_H-M   'P 1'
#
loop_
_entity.id
_entity.type
_entity.pdbx_description
1 polymer ?
#
loop_
_entity_poly.entity_id
_entity_poly.type
_entity_poly.pdbx_seq_one_letter_code
_entity_poly.pdbx_strand_id
1 'polypeptide(L)'
;MSSLSIEFCGEWFRPEGDSQTFDIGREGNLAVDDNPYLHRRFLRVTHEDGIWWLSNVGSLIAATVCDAGGGVQSWLPPGNRLPIVFPSTSVVFTAGPTTYELSLHLEDAPYHEISSDEDAGTGATTIGAIRFTTSQRQLIVSLAEPMLRREGSGLSEIPSSAAAARRLGWATTRFNRKLDNVCEKLDRIGVKGLRGDSGSQATNRRARLVEYAVASRLVTAADLPLLDVKDDA
;
A
#
# COMPACT_ATOMS: atom_id res chain seq x y z
N MET A 1 -23.00 -7.28 -12.85
CA MET A 1 -22.52 -8.30 -11.90
C MET A 1 -21.02 -8.15 -11.88
N SER A 2 -20.41 -8.00 -10.70
CA SER A 2 -18.97 -7.83 -10.61
C SER A 2 -18.26 -9.10 -11.05
N SER A 3 -17.32 -8.96 -11.98
CA SER A 3 -16.53 -10.07 -12.53
C SER A 3 -15.19 -10.12 -11.82
N LEU A 4 -14.79 -11.30 -11.35
CA LEU A 4 -13.50 -11.50 -10.69
C LEU A 4 -12.55 -12.25 -11.62
N SER A 5 -11.32 -11.76 -11.73
CA SER A 5 -10.21 -12.46 -12.38
C SER A 5 -9.06 -12.64 -11.39
N ILE A 6 -8.37 -13.76 -11.49
CA ILE A 6 -7.24 -14.14 -10.64
C ILE A 6 -6.03 -14.33 -11.54
N GLU A 7 -4.94 -13.63 -11.24
CA GLU A 7 -3.66 -13.75 -11.94
C GLU A 7 -2.64 -14.46 -11.05
N PHE A 8 -1.94 -15.44 -11.62
CA PHE A 8 -0.84 -16.14 -10.98
C PHE A 8 0.20 -16.54 -12.04
N CYS A 9 1.45 -16.09 -11.85
CA CYS A 9 2.57 -16.39 -12.76
C CYS A 9 2.31 -16.05 -14.24
N GLY A 10 1.52 -15.00 -14.51
CA GLY A 10 1.12 -14.55 -15.84
C GLY A 10 -0.11 -15.26 -16.40
N GLU A 11 -0.62 -16.29 -15.74
CA GLU A 11 -1.84 -17.00 -16.13
C GLU A 11 -3.08 -16.38 -15.46
N TRP A 12 -4.19 -16.34 -16.21
CA TRP A 12 -5.43 -15.70 -15.80
C TRP A 12 -6.56 -16.70 -15.67
N PHE A 13 -7.16 -16.73 -14.48
CA PHE A 13 -8.28 -17.60 -14.12
C PHE A 13 -9.50 -16.76 -13.84
N ARG A 14 -10.68 -17.24 -14.24
CA ARG A 14 -11.95 -16.53 -14.05
C ARG A 14 -12.92 -17.45 -13.31
N PRO A 15 -13.08 -17.28 -11.99
CA PRO A 15 -14.14 -17.93 -11.24
C PRO A 15 -15.50 -17.62 -11.87
N GLU A 16 -16.32 -18.65 -12.10
CA GLU A 16 -17.69 -18.46 -12.59
C GLU A 16 -18.59 -17.91 -11.48
N GLY A 17 -19.50 -17.01 -11.84
CA GLY A 17 -20.50 -16.45 -10.91
C GLY A 17 -21.62 -17.44 -10.59
N ASP A 18 -22.05 -17.40 -9.33
CA ASP A 18 -23.12 -18.18 -8.68
C ASP A 18 -22.91 -19.71 -8.55
N SER A 19 -22.92 -20.17 -7.29
CA SER A 19 -22.93 -21.58 -6.83
C SER A 19 -21.66 -22.41 -7.01
N GLN A 20 -20.62 -21.90 -7.66
CA GLN A 20 -19.35 -22.63 -7.78
C GLN A 20 -18.27 -22.06 -6.85
N THR A 21 -17.56 -22.96 -6.16
CA THR A 21 -16.37 -22.61 -5.39
C THR A 21 -15.15 -22.65 -6.30
N PHE A 22 -14.28 -21.64 -6.22
CA PHE A 22 -12.98 -21.65 -6.89
C PHE A 22 -11.89 -21.85 -5.84
N ASP A 23 -11.29 -23.04 -5.81
CA ASP A 23 -10.26 -23.39 -4.83
C ASP A 23 -8.86 -23.17 -5.38
N ILE A 24 -8.02 -22.61 -4.52
CA ILE A 24 -6.62 -22.30 -4.75
C ILE A 24 -5.80 -23.05 -3.71
N GLY A 25 -4.76 -23.74 -4.14
CA GLY A 25 -3.86 -24.47 -3.25
C GLY A 25 -2.88 -25.32 -4.02
N ARG A 26 -2.39 -26.39 -3.40
CA ARG A 26 -1.58 -27.40 -4.10
C ARG A 26 -2.40 -28.19 -5.13
N GLU A 27 -3.72 -28.26 -4.93
CA GLU A 27 -4.69 -28.86 -5.84
C GLU A 27 -5.89 -27.89 -5.98
N GLY A 28 -6.83 -28.17 -6.89
CA GLY A 28 -8.06 -27.37 -7.05
C GLY A 28 -8.18 -26.75 -8.44
N ASN A 29 -8.93 -25.65 -8.52
CA ASN A 29 -9.14 -24.92 -9.77
C ASN A 29 -7.87 -24.17 -10.19
N LEU A 30 -7.14 -23.62 -9.21
CA LEU A 30 -5.80 -23.06 -9.39
C LEU A 30 -4.81 -23.85 -8.52
N ALA A 31 -4.00 -24.67 -9.18
CA ALA A 31 -2.88 -25.36 -8.56
C ALA A 31 -1.65 -24.44 -8.57
N VAL A 32 -1.23 -23.99 -7.39
CA VAL A 32 -0.14 -23.02 -7.21
C VAL A 32 1.22 -23.68 -7.45
N ASP A 33 1.49 -24.77 -6.72
CA ASP A 33 2.74 -25.53 -6.78
C ASP A 33 2.56 -26.87 -6.05
N ASP A 34 3.36 -27.90 -6.37
CA ASP A 34 3.41 -29.19 -5.65
C ASP A 34 4.29 -29.12 -4.39
N ASN A 35 4.09 -28.07 -3.58
CA ASN A 35 4.83 -27.84 -2.35
C ASN A 35 4.13 -28.54 -1.16
N PRO A 36 4.78 -29.49 -0.45
CA PRO A 36 4.13 -30.26 0.63
C PRO A 36 3.70 -29.42 1.84
N TYR A 37 4.26 -28.21 2.01
CA TYR A 37 3.84 -27.27 3.04
C TYR A 37 2.55 -26.53 2.66
N LEU A 38 2.16 -26.53 1.38
CA LEU A 38 0.93 -25.93 0.89
C LEU A 38 -0.24 -26.91 1.00
N HIS A 39 -1.34 -26.43 1.58
CA HIS A 39 -2.57 -27.21 1.67
C HIS A 39 -3.13 -27.49 0.27
N ARG A 40 -3.68 -28.69 0.09
CA ARG A 40 -4.41 -29.06 -1.14
C ARG A 40 -5.46 -28.02 -1.50
N ARG A 41 -6.22 -27.55 -0.50
CA ARG A 41 -7.13 -26.41 -0.61
C ARG A 41 -6.70 -25.43 0.47
N PHE A 42 -6.23 -24.26 0.06
CA PHE A 42 -5.71 -23.25 0.96
C PHE A 42 -6.65 -22.04 0.98
N LEU A 43 -6.87 -21.42 -0.17
CA LEU A 43 -7.82 -20.33 -0.34
C LEU A 43 -9.01 -20.82 -1.16
N ARG A 44 -10.17 -20.22 -0.89
CA ARG A 44 -11.38 -20.43 -1.65
C ARG A 44 -12.01 -19.09 -1.96
N VAL A 45 -12.40 -18.94 -3.22
CA VAL A 45 -13.19 -17.81 -3.69
C VAL A 45 -14.63 -18.27 -3.91
N THR A 46 -15.58 -17.52 -3.36
CA THR A 46 -17.03 -17.73 -3.58
C THR A 46 -17.72 -16.42 -3.91
N HIS A 47 -18.83 -16.50 -4.65
CA HIS A 47 -19.75 -15.37 -4.85
C HIS A 47 -21.03 -15.64 -4.07
N GLU A 48 -21.29 -14.84 -3.02
CA GLU A 48 -22.43 -14.96 -2.11
C GLU A 48 -23.03 -13.58 -1.87
N ASP A 49 -24.35 -13.45 -2.01
CA ASP A 49 -25.09 -12.20 -1.78
C ASP A 49 -24.56 -10.99 -2.56
N GLY A 50 -24.07 -11.22 -3.79
CA GLY A 50 -23.52 -10.17 -4.66
C GLY A 50 -22.11 -9.71 -4.27
N ILE A 51 -21.43 -10.43 -3.38
CA ILE A 51 -20.08 -10.13 -2.91
C ILE A 51 -19.18 -11.32 -3.19
N TRP A 52 -17.98 -11.04 -3.70
CA TRP A 52 -16.91 -12.03 -3.79
C TRP A 52 -16.20 -12.16 -2.44
N TRP A 53 -16.03 -13.38 -1.96
CA TRP A 53 -15.39 -13.70 -0.68
C TRP A 53 -14.10 -14.48 -0.90
N LEU A 54 -13.02 -14.03 -0.26
CA LEU A 54 -11.80 -14.80 -0.12
C LEU A 54 -11.78 -15.48 1.25
N SER A 55 -11.82 -16.80 1.27
CA SER A 55 -11.82 -17.61 2.50
C SER A 55 -10.53 -18.40 2.61
N ASN A 56 -9.94 -18.45 3.80
CA ASN A 56 -8.85 -19.38 4.09
C ASN A 56 -9.44 -20.67 4.65
N VAL A 57 -9.46 -21.70 3.82
CA VAL A 57 -9.98 -23.04 4.14
C VAL A 57 -8.87 -24.02 4.54
N GLY A 58 -7.61 -23.56 4.57
CA GLY A 58 -6.49 -24.28 5.15
C GLY A 58 -6.55 -24.31 6.68
N SER A 59 -5.52 -24.89 7.31
CA SER A 59 -5.45 -24.99 8.78
C SER A 59 -4.18 -24.45 9.42
N LEU A 60 -3.13 -24.14 8.64
CA LEU A 60 -1.83 -23.71 9.18
C LEU A 60 -1.38 -22.34 8.67
N ILE A 61 -1.51 -22.10 7.37
CA ILE A 61 -0.98 -20.90 6.71
C ILE A 61 -1.99 -19.76 6.84
N ALA A 62 -1.52 -18.56 7.13
CA ALA A 62 -2.28 -17.32 6.97
C ALA A 62 -1.88 -16.62 5.67
N ALA A 63 -2.82 -15.92 5.03
CA ALA A 63 -2.52 -15.04 3.91
C ALA A 63 -2.52 -13.58 4.37
N THR A 64 -1.67 -12.77 3.76
CA THR A 64 -1.72 -11.32 3.83
C THR A 64 -2.45 -10.82 2.60
N VAL A 65 -3.46 -9.96 2.79
CA VAL A 65 -4.31 -9.43 1.72
C VAL A 65 -4.14 -7.91 1.72
N CYS A 66 -3.67 -7.36 0.60
CA CYS A 66 -3.37 -5.94 0.43
C CYS A 66 -4.17 -5.35 -0.73
N ASP A 67 -4.61 -4.10 -0.61
CA ASP A 67 -5.05 -3.34 -1.78
C ASP A 67 -3.83 -2.89 -2.62
N ALA A 68 -4.02 -2.66 -3.92
CA ALA A 68 -2.94 -2.15 -4.78
C ALA A 68 -2.44 -0.75 -4.39
N GLY A 69 -3.24 0.01 -3.64
CA GLY A 69 -2.85 1.33 -3.13
C GLY A 69 -1.94 1.28 -1.90
N GLY A 70 -1.76 0.12 -1.28
CA GLY A 70 -1.04 -0.05 0.00
C GLY A 70 -1.72 0.63 1.20
N GLY A 71 -2.95 1.11 1.03
CA GLY A 71 -3.72 1.79 2.08
C GLY A 71 -4.41 0.82 3.02
N VAL A 72 -4.65 -0.42 2.57
CA VAL A 72 -5.29 -1.47 3.36
C VAL A 72 -4.45 -2.74 3.32
N GLN A 73 -4.13 -3.25 4.50
CA GLN A 73 -3.54 -4.57 4.68
C GLN A 73 -4.32 -5.33 5.74
N SER A 74 -4.67 -6.58 5.45
CA SER A 74 -5.39 -7.47 6.35
C SER A 74 -4.72 -8.85 6.42
N TRP A 75 -4.86 -9.50 7.57
CA TRP A 75 -4.40 -10.85 7.78
C TRP A 75 -5.61 -11.79 7.71
N LEU A 76 -5.52 -12.81 6.86
CA LEU A 76 -6.53 -13.83 6.66
C LEU A 76 -6.06 -15.16 7.30
N PRO A 77 -6.33 -15.38 8.59
CA PRO A 77 -5.98 -16.62 9.27
C PRO A 77 -6.89 -17.78 8.83
N PRO A 78 -6.49 -19.03 9.11
CA PRO A 78 -7.32 -20.21 8.87
C PRO A 78 -8.74 -20.08 9.42
N GLY A 79 -9.74 -20.50 8.64
CA GLY A 79 -11.15 -20.51 9.03
C GLY A 79 -11.88 -19.16 8.88
N ASN A 80 -11.17 -18.10 8.49
CA ASN A 80 -11.77 -16.78 8.30
C ASN A 80 -12.00 -16.47 6.81
N ARG A 81 -12.79 -15.43 6.55
CA ARG A 81 -13.03 -14.88 5.21
C ARG A 81 -13.00 -13.36 5.20
N LEU A 82 -12.61 -12.78 4.07
CA LEU A 82 -12.64 -11.35 3.79
C LEU A 82 -13.43 -11.08 2.51
N PRO A 83 -14.20 -9.99 2.44
CA PRO A 83 -14.83 -9.58 1.20
C PRO A 83 -13.77 -9.00 0.25
N ILE A 84 -13.81 -9.40 -1.01
CA ILE A 84 -13.00 -8.84 -2.09
C ILE A 84 -13.77 -7.63 -2.61
N VAL A 85 -13.30 -6.44 -2.26
CA VAL A 85 -13.99 -5.17 -2.56
C VAL A 85 -13.14 -4.18 -3.34
N PHE A 86 -11.83 -4.41 -3.43
CA PHE A 86 -10.90 -3.52 -4.12
C PHE A 86 -10.78 -3.90 -5.61
N PRO A 87 -10.56 -2.93 -6.51
CA PRO A 87 -10.33 -3.21 -7.94
C PRO A 87 -9.13 -4.15 -8.17
N SER A 88 -8.10 -4.02 -7.34
CA SER A 88 -6.89 -4.84 -7.39
C SER A 88 -6.45 -5.18 -5.98
N THR A 89 -6.27 -6.47 -5.71
CA THR A 89 -5.88 -7.01 -4.40
C THR A 89 -4.71 -7.98 -4.57
N SER A 90 -3.59 -7.76 -3.88
CA SER A 90 -2.49 -8.74 -3.79
C SER A 90 -2.71 -9.65 -2.60
N VAL A 91 -2.51 -10.95 -2.79
CA VAL A 91 -2.59 -11.97 -1.75
C VAL A 91 -1.24 -12.68 -1.65
N VAL A 92 -0.55 -12.48 -0.53
CA VAL A 92 0.78 -13.02 -0.28
C VAL A 92 0.74 -14.02 0.87
N PHE A 93 1.38 -15.18 0.69
CA PHE A 93 1.49 -16.20 1.72
C PHE A 93 2.78 -17.00 1.59
N THR A 94 3.22 -17.60 2.69
CA THR A 94 4.45 -18.40 2.73
C THR A 94 4.12 -19.85 3.11
N ALA A 95 4.52 -20.80 2.26
CA ALA A 95 4.42 -22.23 2.53
C ALA A 95 5.83 -22.85 2.57
N GLY A 96 6.30 -23.17 3.79
CA GLY A 96 7.66 -23.66 3.99
C GLY A 96 8.70 -22.61 3.59
N PRO A 97 9.64 -22.91 2.67
CA PRO A 97 10.67 -21.98 2.24
C PRO A 97 10.23 -20.99 1.14
N THR A 98 9.02 -21.15 0.58
CA THR A 98 8.57 -20.42 -0.61
C THR A 98 7.47 -19.44 -0.26
N THR A 99 7.62 -18.18 -0.72
CA THR A 99 6.56 -17.17 -0.68
C THR A 99 5.90 -17.08 -2.05
N TYR A 100 4.58 -17.07 -2.05
CA TYR A 100 3.75 -16.96 -3.24
C TYR A 100 2.95 -15.67 -3.19
N GLU A 101 2.65 -15.16 -4.37
CA GLU A 101 1.82 -13.99 -4.59
C GLU A 101 0.83 -14.29 -5.72
N LEU A 102 -0.41 -13.89 -5.53
CA LEU A 102 -1.44 -13.88 -6.57
C LEU A 102 -2.20 -12.55 -6.54
N SER A 103 -2.70 -12.14 -7.69
CA SER A 103 -3.41 -10.88 -7.86
C SER A 103 -4.88 -11.13 -8.16
N LEU A 104 -5.78 -10.49 -7.41
CA LEU A 104 -7.22 -10.53 -7.66
C LEU A 104 -7.66 -9.20 -8.28
N HIS A 105 -8.37 -9.28 -9.40
CA HIS A 105 -8.87 -8.14 -10.15
C HIS A 105 -10.39 -8.18 -10.20
N LEU A 106 -11.03 -7.19 -9.57
CA LEU A 106 -12.49 -7.09 -9.47
C LEU A 106 -12.99 -5.96 -10.36
N GLU A 107 -13.78 -6.32 -11.38
CA GLU A 107 -14.49 -5.34 -12.21
C GLU A 107 -15.68 -4.76 -11.45
N ASP A 108 -15.92 -3.45 -11.63
CA ASP A 108 -16.97 -2.69 -10.92
C ASP A 108 -16.89 -2.83 -9.39
N ALA A 109 -15.66 -2.84 -8.86
CA ALA A 109 -15.40 -2.97 -7.44
C ALA A 109 -16.13 -1.88 -6.62
N PRO A 110 -16.83 -2.26 -5.52
CA PRO A 110 -17.63 -1.31 -4.73
C PRO A 110 -16.76 -0.37 -3.88
N TYR A 111 -15.46 -0.63 -3.76
CA TYR A 111 -14.54 0.24 -3.04
C TYR A 111 -14.25 1.51 -3.85
N HIS A 112 -14.60 2.65 -3.25
CA HIS A 112 -14.20 3.96 -3.74
C HIS A 112 -13.30 4.61 -2.69
N GLU A 113 -12.12 5.03 -3.14
CA GLU A 113 -11.29 5.92 -2.35
C GLU A 113 -12.03 7.24 -2.15
N ILE A 114 -12.24 7.61 -0.88
CA ILE A 114 -12.77 8.94 -0.55
C ILE A 114 -11.63 9.93 -0.74
N SER A 115 -11.50 10.48 -1.95
CA SER A 115 -10.70 11.69 -2.17
C SER A 115 -11.40 12.85 -1.47
N SER A 116 -10.68 13.57 -0.63
CA SER A 116 -11.12 14.91 -0.25
C SER A 116 -10.83 15.80 -1.45
N ASP A 117 -11.85 16.04 -2.29
CA ASP A 117 -11.78 17.07 -3.33
C ASP A 117 -11.60 18.43 -2.65
N GLU A 118 -10.36 18.87 -2.56
CA GLU A 118 -9.98 20.16 -2.01
C GLU A 118 -10.10 21.27 -3.07
N ASP A 119 -11.28 21.41 -3.69
CA ASP A 119 -11.65 22.61 -4.44
C ASP A 119 -13.16 22.92 -4.28
N ALA A 120 -13.51 23.48 -3.12
CA ALA A 120 -14.65 24.38 -2.99
C ALA A 120 -14.37 25.35 -1.84
N GLY A 121 -14.51 26.64 -2.13
CA GLY A 121 -13.96 27.71 -1.31
C GLY A 121 -14.63 27.93 0.04
N THR A 122 -13.95 28.79 0.79
CA THR A 122 -14.49 29.71 1.80
C THR A 122 -15.14 29.11 3.05
N GLY A 123 -14.44 29.26 4.17
CA GLY A 123 -15.08 29.67 5.41
C GLY A 123 -15.05 28.66 6.56
N ALA A 124 -14.41 29.11 7.64
CA ALA A 124 -14.62 28.70 9.03
C ALA A 124 -14.17 27.28 9.48
N THR A 125 -13.01 27.28 10.13
CA THR A 125 -12.69 26.50 11.35
C THR A 125 -13.00 25.00 11.33
N THR A 126 -12.39 24.28 10.40
CA THR A 126 -11.98 22.89 10.64
C THR A 126 -10.48 22.82 10.33
N ILE A 127 -9.70 22.16 11.18
CA ILE A 127 -8.25 21.96 10.98
C ILE A 127 -8.08 21.01 9.79
N GLY A 128 -8.24 21.54 8.58
CA GLY A 128 -8.42 20.80 7.34
C GLY A 128 -7.25 21.03 6.39
N ALA A 129 -6.64 19.91 5.99
CA ALA A 129 -5.60 19.73 4.98
C ALA A 129 -4.40 20.68 5.02
N ILE A 130 -3.25 20.17 5.49
CA ILE A 130 -1.98 20.82 5.20
C ILE A 130 -1.73 20.78 3.69
N ARG A 131 -1.85 21.94 3.03
CA ARG A 131 -1.40 22.09 1.65
C ARG A 131 0.13 22.13 1.59
N PHE A 132 0.76 21.19 0.91
CA PHE A 132 2.21 21.21 0.66
C PHE A 132 2.51 21.84 -0.69
N THR A 133 3.56 22.65 -0.78
CA THR A 133 4.09 23.10 -2.08
C THR A 133 4.63 21.92 -2.88
N THR A 134 4.68 22.03 -4.20
CA THR A 134 5.23 20.98 -5.10
C THR A 134 6.59 20.47 -4.61
N SER A 135 7.50 21.38 -4.25
CA SER A 135 8.82 21.01 -3.72
C SER A 135 8.75 20.34 -2.34
N GLN A 136 7.82 20.70 -1.46
CA GLN A 136 7.64 19.92 -0.22
C GLN A 136 7.14 18.50 -0.51
N ARG A 137 6.22 18.35 -1.47
CA ARG A 137 5.72 17.03 -1.88
C ARG A 137 6.83 16.20 -2.54
N GLN A 138 7.61 16.78 -3.45
CA GLN A 138 8.80 16.16 -4.06
C GLN A 138 9.79 15.66 -3.01
N LEU A 139 10.04 16.44 -1.96
CA LEU A 139 10.89 16.01 -0.85
C LEU A 139 10.34 14.76 -0.16
N ILE A 140 9.05 14.73 0.17
CA ILE A 140 8.43 13.59 0.84
C ILE A 140 8.46 12.35 -0.08
N VAL A 141 8.07 12.52 -1.35
CA VAL A 141 8.11 11.45 -2.35
C VAL A 141 9.54 10.91 -2.52
N SER A 142 10.57 11.75 -2.53
CA SER A 142 11.97 11.30 -2.69
C SER A 142 12.47 10.43 -1.53
N LEU A 143 11.90 10.59 -0.33
CA LEU A 143 12.19 9.75 0.82
C LEU A 143 11.33 8.48 0.83
N ALA A 144 10.10 8.55 0.32
CA ALA A 144 9.16 7.43 0.25
C ALA A 144 9.30 6.58 -1.03
N GLU A 145 10.08 7.02 -2.03
CA GLU A 145 10.21 6.39 -3.35
C GLU A 145 10.40 4.86 -3.30
N PRO A 146 11.24 4.27 -2.42
CA PRO A 146 11.37 2.81 -2.34
C PRO A 146 10.07 2.09 -1.95
N MET A 147 9.28 2.68 -1.04
CA MET A 147 8.01 2.11 -0.58
C MET A 147 6.89 2.32 -1.61
N LEU A 148 6.94 3.43 -2.36
CA LEU A 148 5.93 3.74 -3.38
C LEU A 148 6.13 2.95 -4.69
N ARG A 149 7.34 2.42 -4.94
CA ARG A 149 7.66 1.62 -6.13
C ARG A 149 7.52 0.10 -5.95
N ARG A 150 7.49 -0.40 -4.70
CA ARG A 150 7.49 -1.83 -4.40
C ARG A 150 6.32 -2.19 -3.49
N GLU A 151 5.48 -3.11 -3.93
CA GLU A 151 4.53 -3.79 -3.05
C GLU A 151 5.34 -4.62 -2.02
N GLY A 152 5.31 -4.23 -0.74
CA GLY A 152 5.94 -4.99 0.35
C GLY A 152 7.32 -4.55 0.87
N SER A 153 7.85 -3.38 0.52
CA SER A 153 9.11 -2.89 1.12
C SER A 153 8.92 -2.34 2.55
N GLY A 154 9.72 -2.84 3.50
CA GLY A 154 9.76 -2.32 4.87
C GLY A 154 10.46 -0.96 5.02
N LEU A 155 10.27 -0.29 6.16
CA LEU A 155 10.84 1.03 6.52
C LEU A 155 12.39 1.09 6.56
N SER A 156 13.08 -0.03 6.34
CA SER A 156 14.55 -0.17 6.40
C SER A 156 15.30 0.41 5.20
N GLU A 157 14.62 0.69 4.08
CA GLU A 157 15.25 1.19 2.84
C GLU A 157 15.21 2.72 2.68
N ILE A 158 14.87 3.48 3.73
CA ILE A 158 14.70 4.93 3.61
C ILE A 158 16.04 5.61 3.23
N PRO A 159 16.09 6.36 2.11
CA PRO A 159 17.32 6.96 1.63
C PRO A 159 17.86 8.02 2.58
N SER A 160 19.18 8.22 2.54
CA SER A 160 19.81 9.36 3.23
C SER A 160 19.37 10.70 2.61
N SER A 161 19.43 11.79 3.38
CA SER A 161 19.12 13.14 2.88
C SER A 161 19.99 13.52 1.69
N ALA A 162 21.24 13.07 1.65
CA ALA A 162 22.13 13.31 0.52
C ALA A 162 21.70 12.53 -0.74
N ALA A 163 21.23 11.28 -0.59
CA ALA A 163 20.70 10.50 -1.69
C ALA A 163 19.39 11.09 -2.24
N ALA A 164 18.46 11.45 -1.35
CA ALA A 164 17.20 12.08 -1.72
C ALA A 164 17.42 13.47 -2.37
N ALA A 165 18.36 14.28 -1.86
CA ALA A 165 18.71 15.55 -2.48
C ALA A 165 19.28 15.36 -3.89
N ARG A 166 20.15 14.36 -4.10
CA ARG A 166 20.64 14.00 -5.45
C ARG A 166 19.51 13.57 -6.38
N ARG A 167 18.54 12.79 -5.88
CA ARG A 167 17.36 12.35 -6.66
C ARG A 167 16.54 13.52 -7.20
N LEU A 168 16.49 14.63 -6.47
CA LEU A 168 15.80 15.87 -6.85
C LEU A 168 16.69 16.90 -7.55
N GLY A 169 18.00 16.65 -7.69
CA GLY A 169 18.96 17.64 -8.20
C GLY A 169 19.17 18.85 -7.26
N TRP A 170 18.93 18.70 -5.96
CA TRP A 170 19.04 19.77 -4.98
C TRP A 170 20.36 19.72 -4.20
N ALA A 171 20.80 20.87 -3.71
CA ALA A 171 21.83 20.93 -2.67
C ALA A 171 21.31 20.29 -1.36
N THR A 172 22.15 19.50 -0.68
CA THR A 172 21.79 18.83 0.59
C THR A 172 21.33 19.83 1.66
N THR A 173 21.87 21.05 1.67
CA THR A 173 21.46 22.13 2.59
C THR A 173 20.05 22.63 2.30
N ARG A 174 19.68 22.82 1.02
CA ARG A 174 18.32 23.14 0.58
C ARG A 174 17.34 22.04 1.01
N PHE A 175 17.72 20.78 0.79
CA PHE A 175 16.92 19.63 1.17
C PHE A 175 16.65 19.57 2.68
N ASN A 176 17.70 19.67 3.50
CA ASN A 176 17.56 19.60 4.96
C ASN A 176 16.67 20.74 5.50
N ARG A 177 16.86 21.98 5.02
CA ARG A 177 15.99 23.11 5.39
C ARG A 177 14.53 22.86 5.02
N LYS A 178 14.28 22.27 3.85
CA LYS A 178 12.92 21.95 3.41
C LYS A 178 12.32 20.80 4.23
N LEU A 179 13.12 19.80 4.59
CA LEU A 179 12.73 18.70 5.47
C LEU A 179 12.33 19.23 6.86
N ASP A 180 13.11 20.14 7.43
CA ASP A 180 12.80 20.78 8.72
C ASP A 180 11.44 21.50 8.65
N ASN A 181 11.22 22.29 7.60
CA ASN A 181 9.96 23.01 7.39
C ASN A 181 8.75 22.07 7.24
N VAL A 182 8.93 20.93 6.57
CA VAL A 182 7.87 19.91 6.41
C VAL A 182 7.54 19.26 7.76
N CYS A 183 8.57 18.82 8.50
CA CYS A 183 8.40 18.22 9.82
C CYS A 183 7.73 19.18 10.81
N GLU A 184 8.13 20.45 10.82
CA GLU A 184 7.51 21.46 11.67
C GLU A 184 6.04 21.68 11.32
N LYS A 185 5.70 21.68 10.02
CA LYS A 185 4.32 21.86 9.58
C LYS A 185 3.42 20.72 10.04
N LEU A 186 3.90 19.47 9.95
CA LEU A 186 3.18 18.29 10.41
C LEU A 186 3.09 18.22 11.94
N ASP A 187 4.13 18.65 12.66
CA ASP A 187 4.10 18.70 14.12
C ASP A 187 3.02 19.66 14.65
N ARG A 188 2.83 20.82 13.99
CA ARG A 188 1.79 21.81 14.36
C ARG A 188 0.36 21.26 14.28
N ILE A 189 0.12 20.22 13.48
CA ILE A 189 -1.20 19.55 13.40
C ILE A 189 -1.28 18.28 14.25
N GLY A 190 -0.29 18.05 15.12
CA GLY A 190 -0.29 16.97 16.09
C GLY A 190 0.38 15.67 15.64
N VAL A 191 1.14 15.67 14.53
CA VAL A 191 1.92 14.47 14.14
C VAL A 191 3.11 14.30 15.08
N LYS A 192 2.98 13.36 16.02
CA LYS A 192 3.99 13.07 17.03
C LYS A 192 5.25 12.44 16.42
N GLY A 193 6.41 12.75 17.02
CA GLY A 193 7.71 12.15 16.68
C GLY A 193 8.45 12.84 15.53
N LEU A 194 7.96 13.98 15.05
CA LEU A 194 8.63 14.80 14.03
C LEU A 194 9.54 15.89 14.61
N ARG A 195 9.47 16.12 15.92
CA ARG A 195 10.47 16.86 16.70
C ARG A 195 11.38 15.87 17.41
N GLY A 196 12.69 16.08 17.28
CA GLY A 196 13.65 15.36 18.10
C GLY A 196 13.66 15.99 19.49
N ASP A 197 13.22 15.25 20.51
CA ASP A 197 13.75 15.50 21.85
C ASP A 197 15.27 15.26 21.83
N SER A 198 15.99 15.92 22.74
CA SER A 198 17.43 16.20 22.77
C SER A 198 18.41 15.00 22.78
N GLY A 199 18.02 13.87 22.21
CA GLY A 199 18.87 12.73 21.83
C GLY A 199 18.41 11.93 20.61
N SER A 200 17.34 12.33 19.90
CA SER A 200 16.79 11.55 18.78
C SER A 200 17.52 11.84 17.46
N GLN A 201 18.17 10.81 16.90
CA GLN A 201 18.94 10.91 15.66
C GLN A 201 18.08 11.34 14.46
N ALA A 202 18.64 12.15 13.55
CA ALA A 202 17.99 12.61 12.33
C ALA A 202 17.40 11.47 11.45
N THR A 203 17.96 10.27 11.56
CA THR A 203 17.44 9.04 10.94
C THR A 203 16.04 8.68 11.43
N ASN A 204 15.77 8.77 12.73
CA ASN A 204 14.45 8.46 13.32
C ASN A 204 13.37 9.45 12.84
N ARG A 205 13.72 10.72 12.67
CA ARG A 205 12.78 11.74 12.16
C ARG A 205 12.37 11.48 10.71
N ARG A 206 13.30 11.08 9.84
CA ARG A 206 12.98 10.71 8.45
C ARG A 206 12.12 9.47 8.40
N ALA A 207 12.46 8.46 9.19
CA ALA A 207 11.66 7.24 9.30
C ALA A 207 10.22 7.56 9.69
N ARG A 208 10.04 8.40 10.72
CA ARG A 208 8.72 8.81 11.18
C ARG A 208 7.96 9.64 10.14
N LEU A 209 8.64 10.53 9.41
CA LEU A 209 8.03 11.30 8.33
C LEU A 209 7.51 10.38 7.22
N VAL A 210 8.33 9.42 6.76
CA VAL A 210 7.97 8.49 5.69
C VAL A 210 6.83 7.58 6.13
N GLU A 211 6.92 7.01 7.32
CA GLU A 211 5.87 6.18 7.91
C GLU A 211 4.53 6.92 7.95
N TYR A 212 4.52 8.14 8.49
CA TYR A 212 3.31 8.95 8.53
C TYR A 212 2.81 9.29 7.11
N ALA A 213 3.70 9.70 6.20
CA ALA A 213 3.32 10.14 4.87
C ALA A 213 2.70 9.01 4.03
N VAL A 214 3.22 7.78 4.15
CA VAL A 214 2.67 6.59 3.48
C VAL A 214 1.37 6.16 4.16
N ALA A 215 1.36 6.01 5.49
CA ALA A 215 0.19 5.53 6.22
C ALA A 215 -1.02 6.47 6.15
N SER A 216 -0.79 7.78 6.07
CA SER A 216 -1.85 8.78 5.90
C SER A 216 -2.22 9.06 4.44
N ARG A 217 -1.57 8.37 3.49
CA ARG A 217 -1.64 8.65 2.03
C ARG A 217 -1.42 10.12 1.67
N LEU A 218 -0.55 10.79 2.44
CA LEU A 218 -0.06 12.12 2.09
C LEU A 218 0.69 12.12 0.76
N VAL A 219 1.35 11.00 0.45
CA VAL A 219 1.94 10.69 -0.85
C VAL A 219 1.53 9.27 -1.25
N THR A 220 1.34 9.05 -2.55
CA THR A 220 0.97 7.77 -3.14
C THR A 220 1.86 7.45 -4.35
N ALA A 221 1.72 6.27 -4.93
CA ALA A 221 2.44 5.91 -6.16
C ALA A 221 2.14 6.88 -7.32
N ALA A 222 0.94 7.50 -7.34
CA ALA A 222 0.57 8.51 -8.34
C ALA A 222 1.40 9.79 -8.24
N ASP A 223 2.07 10.05 -7.11
CA ASP A 223 2.96 11.19 -6.92
C ASP A 223 4.40 10.93 -7.42
N LEU A 224 4.76 9.70 -7.79
CA LEU A 224 6.09 9.37 -8.32
C LEU A 224 6.54 10.24 -9.51
N PRO A 225 5.67 10.61 -10.48
CA PRO A 225 6.04 11.52 -11.56
C PRO A 225 6.54 12.90 -11.08
N LEU A 226 6.19 13.34 -9.86
CA LEU A 226 6.67 14.61 -9.31
C LEU A 226 8.20 14.65 -9.16
N LEU A 227 8.85 13.49 -9.02
CA LEU A 227 10.31 13.42 -8.89
C LEU A 227 11.06 13.86 -10.16
N ASP A 228 10.37 13.87 -11.30
CA ASP A 228 10.96 14.21 -12.61
C ASP A 228 10.54 15.61 -13.09
N VAL A 229 9.60 16.25 -12.38
CA VAL A 229 9.23 17.65 -12.59
C VAL A 229 10.38 18.53 -12.10
N LYS A 230 10.97 19.33 -12.99
CA LYS A 230 11.96 20.33 -12.58
C LYS A 230 11.26 21.37 -11.71
N ASP A 231 11.81 21.57 -10.51
CA ASP A 231 11.34 22.62 -9.60
C ASP A 231 11.67 23.97 -10.26
N ASP A 232 10.66 24.61 -10.85
CA ASP A 232 10.73 26.01 -11.32
C ASP A 232 10.77 26.92 -10.09
N ALA A 233 11.93 26.98 -9.45
CA ALA A 233 12.20 27.82 -8.28
C ALA A 233 13.53 28.54 -8.42
#